data_AF-H8FW44-F1
#
_entry.id   AF-H8FW44-F1
#
_cell.length_a   1.000
_cell.length_b   1.000
_cell.length_c   1.000
_cell.angle_alpha   90.00
_cell.angle_beta   90.00
_cell.angle_gamma   90.00
#
_symmetry.space_group_name_H-M   'P 1'
#
loop_
_entity.id
_entity.type
_entity.pdbx_description
1 polymer ?
#
loop_
_entity_poly.entity_id
_entity_poly.type
_entity_poly.pdbx_seq_one_letter_code
_entity_poly.pdbx_strand_id
1 'polypeptide(L)'
;MNRLLGWSVGLPLGLLVAVFAISNRTAVHLELWPLPIDPIALPAFLVVLLPLAIGLIGGVTLAWIAATPDRRQSRDKSRRIESLERQLGAIRGRPDGG
;
A
#
# COMPACT_ATOMS: atom_id res chain seq x y z
N MET A 1 3.65 -16.87 10.91
CA MET A 1 3.12 -16.17 12.10
C MET A 1 2.42 -14.85 11.72
N ASN A 2 1.67 -14.75 10.60
CA ASN A 2 1.09 -13.47 10.14
C ASN A 2 -0.43 -13.52 9.89
N ARG A 3 -1.08 -14.69 10.05
CA ARG A 3 -2.53 -14.84 9.84
C ARG A 3 -3.37 -14.17 10.93
N LEU A 4 -2.87 -14.18 12.18
CA LEU A 4 -3.53 -13.54 13.31
C LEU A 4 -3.50 -12.00 13.19
N LEU A 5 -2.35 -11.42 12.79
CA LEU A 5 -2.24 -9.97 12.57
C LEU A 5 -3.20 -9.46 11.47
N GLY A 6 -3.32 -10.21 10.37
CA GLY A 6 -4.27 -9.88 9.30
C GLY A 6 -5.73 -9.94 9.77
N TRP A 7 -6.06 -10.91 10.63
CA TRP A 7 -7.40 -11.05 11.21
C TRP A 7 -7.75 -9.93 12.19
N SER A 8 -6.78 -9.48 12.99
CA SER A 8 -6.99 -8.39 13.96
C SER A 8 -7.43 -7.07 13.31
N VAL A 9 -7.01 -6.80 12.08
CA VAL A 9 -7.41 -5.59 11.34
C VAL A 9 -8.59 -5.88 10.41
N GLY A 10 -8.56 -7.01 9.71
CA GLY A 10 -9.59 -7.36 8.73
C GLY A 10 -10.98 -7.57 9.35
N LEU A 11 -11.05 -8.18 10.53
CA LEU A 11 -12.31 -8.47 11.20
C LEU A 11 -13.05 -7.19 11.66
N PRO A 12 -12.45 -6.27 12.44
CA PRO A 12 -13.13 -5.03 12.82
C PRO A 12 -13.44 -4.14 11.60
N LEU A 13 -12.55 -4.10 10.61
CA LEU A 13 -12.81 -3.35 9.38
C LEU A 13 -14.01 -3.91 8.62
N GLY A 14 -14.08 -5.23 8.45
CA GLY A 14 -15.22 -5.91 7.82
C GLY A 14 -16.53 -5.69 8.57
N LEU A 15 -16.49 -5.72 9.91
CA LEU A 15 -17.64 -5.40 10.74
C LEU A 15 -18.11 -3.96 10.53
N LEU A 16 -17.19 -2.99 10.50
CA LEU A 16 -17.51 -1.58 10.27
C LEU A 16 -18.16 -1.39 8.89
N VAL A 17 -17.60 -2.00 7.85
CA VAL A 17 -18.16 -1.99 6.49
C VAL A 17 -19.56 -2.60 6.47
N ALA A 18 -19.78 -3.72 7.16
CA ALA A 18 -21.08 -4.38 7.22
C ALA A 18 -22.13 -3.52 7.95
N VAL A 19 -21.79 -2.95 9.10
CA VAL A 19 -22.68 -2.05 9.87
C VAL A 19 -23.02 -0.82 9.03
N PHE A 20 -22.03 -0.22 8.37
CA PHE A 20 -22.25 0.92 7.48
C PHE A 20 -23.18 0.54 6.32
N ALA A 21 -22.97 -0.61 5.68
CA ALA A 21 -23.80 -1.08 4.57
C ALA A 21 -25.24 -1.41 4.98
N ILE A 22 -25.44 -1.97 6.18
CA ILE A 22 -26.78 -2.29 6.69
C ILE A 22 -27.53 -1.00 7.09
N SER A 23 -26.85 -0.07 7.75
CA SER A 23 -27.46 1.18 8.21
C SER A 23 -27.75 2.16 7.06
N ASN A 24 -26.89 2.19 6.04
CA ASN A 24 -26.95 3.17 4.94
C ASN A 24 -27.46 2.55 3.63
N ARG A 25 -28.59 1.82 3.70
CA ARG A 25 -29.29 1.27 2.53
C ARG A 25 -30.21 2.29 1.84
N THR A 26 -30.35 3.48 2.41
CA THR A 26 -31.16 4.56 1.86
C THR A 26 -30.65 4.97 0.48
N ALA A 27 -31.57 5.15 -0.46
CA ALA A 27 -31.22 5.63 -1.79
C ALA A 27 -30.85 7.12 -1.72
N VAL A 28 -29.74 7.47 -2.34
CA VAL A 28 -29.25 8.84 -2.50
C VAL A 28 -29.12 9.12 -3.99
N HIS A 29 -29.56 10.30 -4.40
CA HIS A 29 -29.39 10.77 -5.78
C HIS A 29 -27.94 11.22 -5.96
N LEU A 30 -27.22 10.51 -6.83
CA LEU A 30 -25.86 10.88 -7.20
C LEU A 30 -25.91 11.76 -8.44
N GLU A 31 -25.63 13.05 -8.26
CA GLU A 31 -25.49 14.01 -9.34
C GLU A 31 -24.00 14.23 -9.60
N LEU A 32 -23.55 13.87 -10.80
CA LEU A 32 -22.14 13.92 -11.19
C LEU A 32 -21.88 15.20 -11.97
N TRP A 33 -21.77 16.34 -11.30
CA TRP A 33 -21.40 17.59 -11.97
C TRP A 33 -19.93 17.53 -12.45
N PRO A 34 -19.58 17.99 -13.67
CA PRO A 34 -20.41 18.60 -14.72
C PRO A 34 -20.92 17.61 -15.79
N LEU A 35 -20.88 16.30 -15.54
CA LEU A 35 -21.27 15.31 -16.53
C LEU A 35 -22.79 15.37 -16.80
N PRO A 36 -23.23 15.34 -18.07
CA PRO A 36 -24.65 15.39 -18.44
C PRO A 36 -25.29 13.99 -18.33
N ILE A 37 -25.32 13.45 -17.12
CA ILE A 37 -25.97 12.16 -16.81
C ILE A 37 -27.09 12.41 -15.81
N ASP A 38 -28.23 11.76 -16.05
CA ASP A 38 -29.37 11.88 -15.15
C ASP A 38 -29.00 11.37 -13.75
N PRO A 39 -29.47 12.04 -12.67
CA PRO A 39 -29.19 11.62 -11.31
C PRO A 39 -29.62 10.18 -11.04
N ILE A 40 -28.67 9.33 -10.68
CA ILE A 40 -28.92 7.91 -10.41
C ILE A 40 -29.18 7.72 -8.92
N ALA A 41 -30.30 7.09 -8.57
CA ALA A 41 -30.60 6.70 -7.20
C ALA A 41 -29.83 5.42 -6.84
N LEU A 42 -28.83 5.55 -5.97
CA LEU A 42 -28.02 4.42 -5.49
C LEU A 42 -28.05 4.38 -3.96
N PRO A 43 -28.06 3.18 -3.34
CA PRO A 43 -27.84 3.07 -1.90
C PRO A 43 -26.56 3.79 -1.47
N ALA A 44 -26.64 4.59 -0.41
CA ALA A 44 -25.53 5.41 0.08
C ALA A 44 -24.25 4.59 0.33
N PHE A 45 -24.39 3.35 0.79
CA PHE A 45 -23.23 2.48 1.01
C PHE A 45 -22.44 2.19 -0.27
N LEU A 46 -23.09 2.06 -1.43
CA LEU A 46 -22.40 1.82 -2.70
C LEU A 46 -21.58 3.04 -3.11
N VAL A 47 -22.16 4.23 -2.98
CA VAL A 47 -21.53 5.50 -3.33
C VAL A 47 -20.22 5.72 -2.55
N VAL A 48 -20.19 5.29 -1.28
CA VAL A 48 -19.02 5.49 -0.40
C VAL A 48 -18.05 4.31 -0.44
N LEU A 49 -18.55 3.08 -0.31
CA LEU A 49 -17.67 1.91 -0.17
C LEU A 49 -17.00 1.52 -1.48
N LEU A 50 -17.65 1.74 -2.63
CA LEU A 50 -17.10 1.32 -3.92
C LEU A 50 -15.85 2.13 -4.30
N PRO A 51 -15.85 3.48 -4.27
CA PRO A 51 -14.63 4.26 -4.52
C PRO A 51 -13.54 3.99 -3.48
N LEU A 52 -13.92 3.80 -2.21
CA LEU A 52 -12.98 3.46 -1.14
C LEU A 52 -12.29 2.11 -1.39
N ALA A 53 -13.05 1.09 -1.78
CA ALA A 53 -12.51 -0.22 -2.14
C ALA A 53 -11.59 -0.13 -3.36
N ILE A 54 -12.00 0.58 -4.41
CA ILE A 54 -11.19 0.80 -5.61
C ILE A 54 -9.89 1.53 -5.26
N GLY A 55 -9.97 2.60 -4.46
CA GLY A 55 -8.80 3.36 -4.01
C GLY A 55 -7.84 2.53 -3.17
N LEU A 56 -8.36 1.68 -2.28
CA LEU A 56 -7.54 0.78 -1.47
C LEU A 56 -6.84 -0.29 -2.33
N ILE A 57 -7.59 -0.96 -3.21
CA ILE A 57 -7.04 -1.97 -4.12
C ILE A 57 -5.99 -1.33 -5.03
N GLY A 58 -6.29 -0.16 -5.59
CA GLY A 58 -5.36 0.60 -6.42
C GLY A 58 -4.12 1.01 -5.65
N GLY A 59 -4.27 1.55 -4.43
CA GLY A 59 -3.16 1.95 -3.57
C GLY A 59 -2.25 0.79 -3.19
N VAL A 60 -2.83 -0.36 -2.80
CA VAL A 60 -2.06 -1.58 -2.51
C VAL A 60 -1.34 -2.07 -3.76
N THR A 61 -2.02 -2.12 -4.91
CA THR A 61 -1.42 -2.56 -6.18
C THR A 61 -0.26 -1.66 -6.58
N LEU A 62 -0.43 -0.33 -6.51
CA LEU A 62 0.62 0.64 -6.79
C LEU A 62 1.79 0.52 -5.81
N ALA A 63 1.51 0.34 -4.52
CA ALA A 63 2.55 0.14 -3.52
C ALA A 63 3.35 -1.15 -3.79
N TRP A 64 2.71 -2.22 -4.24
CA TRP A 64 3.38 -3.46 -4.63
C TRP A 64 4.27 -3.27 -5.86
N ILE A 65 3.76 -2.59 -6.90
CA ILE A 65 4.53 -2.26 -8.10
C ILE A 65 5.72 -1.36 -7.73
N ALA A 66 5.51 -0.35 -6.89
CA ALA A 66 6.56 0.55 -6.40
C ALA A 66 7.59 -0.15 -5.50
N ALA A 67 7.20 -1.20 -4.78
CA ALA A 67 8.09 -2.05 -3.99
C ALA A 67 8.84 -3.09 -4.82
N THR A 68 8.52 -3.24 -6.11
CA THR A 68 9.11 -4.29 -6.97
C THR A 68 10.61 -4.07 -7.32
N PRO A 69 11.18 -2.85 -7.40
CA PRO A 69 12.59 -2.69 -7.75
C PRO A 69 13.52 -2.62 -6.52
N ASP A 70 13.47 -3.59 -5.59
CA ASP A 70 14.48 -3.71 -4.52
C ASP A 70 15.28 -5.03 -4.53
N ARG A 71 14.98 -5.96 -5.45
CA ARG A 71 15.78 -7.19 -5.58
C ARG A 71 17.10 -6.99 -6.34
N ARG A 72 17.22 -5.95 -7.16
CA ARG A 72 18.45 -5.65 -7.92
C ARG A 72 19.39 -4.70 -7.17
N GLN A 73 18.85 -3.71 -6.43
CA GLN A 73 19.66 -2.76 -5.66
C GLN A 73 20.26 -3.36 -4.39
N SER A 74 19.57 -4.29 -3.72
CA SER A 74 20.11 -4.93 -2.51
C SER A 74 21.44 -5.67 -2.80
N ARG A 75 21.53 -6.38 -3.92
CA ARG A 75 22.76 -7.11 -4.32
C ARG A 75 23.91 -6.18 -4.70
N ASP A 76 23.60 -5.05 -5.33
CA ASP A 76 24.61 -4.06 -5.73
C ASP A 76 25.13 -3.24 -4.53
N LYS A 77 24.25 -2.98 -3.55
CA LYS A 77 24.63 -2.38 -2.26
C LYS A 77 25.51 -3.31 -1.44
N SER A 78 25.20 -4.60 -1.35
CA SER A 78 26.06 -5.58 -0.66
C SER A 78 27.44 -5.69 -1.29
N ARG A 79 27.53 -5.70 -2.63
CA ARG A 79 28.82 -5.72 -3.34
C ARG A 79 29.63 -4.45 -3.13
N ARG A 80 28.97 -3.29 -3.09
CA ARG A 80 29.63 -2.01 -2.78
C ARG A 80 30.16 -1.98 -1.34
N ILE A 81 29.38 -2.45 -0.37
CA ILE A 81 29.82 -2.55 1.03
C ILE A 81 31.05 -3.46 1.14
N GLU A 82 31.01 -4.65 0.52
CA GLU A 82 32.14 -5.57 0.55
C GLU A 82 33.40 -4.99 -0.12
N SER A 83 33.23 -4.26 -1.24
CA SER A 83 34.36 -3.57 -1.89
C SER A 83 34.94 -2.43 -1.05
N LEU A 84 34.09 -1.70 -0.31
CA LEU A 84 34.49 -0.61 0.57
C LEU A 84 35.19 -1.15 1.83
N GLU A 85 34.71 -2.27 2.40
CA GLU A 85 35.35 -2.95 3.51
C GLU A 85 36.74 -3.49 3.13
N ARG A 86 36.90 -4.06 1.93
CA ARG A 86 38.21 -4.49 1.43
C ARG A 86 39.18 -3.31 1.23
N GLN A 87 38.70 -2.18 0.72
CA GLN A 87 39.51 -0.97 0.58
C GLN A 87 39.92 -0.39 1.95
N LEU A 88 39.00 -0.36 2.92
CA LEU A 88 39.30 0.04 4.29
C LEU A 88 40.31 -0.90 4.96
N GLY A 89 40.20 -2.21 4.72
CA GLY A 89 41.16 -3.21 5.20
C GLY A 89 42.54 -3.05 4.57
N ALA A 90 42.62 -2.70 3.28
CA ALA A 90 43.87 -2.43 2.59
C ALA A 90 44.55 -1.13 3.06
N ILE A 91 43.76 -0.12 3.44
CA ILE A 91 44.27 1.14 4.01
C ILE A 91 44.72 0.94 5.46
N ARG A 92 43.94 0.23 6.30
CA ARG A 92 44.32 -0.09 7.69
C ARG A 92 45.46 -1.09 7.80
N GLY A 93 45.59 -1.99 6.83
CA GLY A 93 46.64 -3.00 6.77
C GLY A 93 47.97 -2.48 6.23
N ARG A 94 48.03 -1.23 5.76
CA ARG A 94 49.29 -0.53 5.50
C ARG A 94 49.74 0.06 6.84
N PRO A 95 50.75 -0.53 7.52
CA PRO A 95 51.33 0.10 8.68
C PRO A 95 51.89 1.43 8.20
N ASP A 96 51.49 2.50 8.87
CA ASP A 96 52.08 3.81 8.67
C ASP A 96 53.59 3.64 8.91
N GLY A 97 54.34 3.67 7.80
CA GLY A 97 55.78 3.52 7.83
C GLY A 97 56.38 4.64 8.66
N GLY A 98 56.89 4.28 9.83
CA GLY A 98 57.77 5.06 10.70
C GLY A 98 58.84 4.13 11.23
#